data_AF-A0AAJ0DKJ0-F1
#
_entry.id   AF-A0AAJ0DKJ0-F1
#
_cell.length_a   1.000
_cell.length_b   1.000
_cell.length_c   1.000
_cell.angle_alpha   90.00
_cell.angle_beta   90.00
_cell.angle_gamma   90.00
#
_symmetry.space_group_name_H-M   'P 1'
#
loop_
_entity.id
_entity.type
_entity.pdbx_description
1 polymer ?
#
loop_
_entity_poly.entity_id
_entity_poly.type
_entity_poly.pdbx_seq_one_letter_code
_entity_poly.pdbx_strand_id
1 'polypeptide(L)'
;MLFKNLFASAALLLSSSELALASLGSRFHTDKSTVPKLRNAKRTYFPKPATNLNEFTTPTGVKIRYKKPGDEGVCETTDGVDSYSGYIDLAPNVHVFFWFFESRSNPAEDPMTLWLNGGPGSDSLIGLFQELGPCRINEDLSSVLNPYSWNNVSNMLFLSQPVGVGFSYQEIANGSFGAYTGTFLNSSQAKPTGTYPILDPVNLGEVDTTDLAAMAAWHILQGFFSGLKSLDAEVSSVRDFNLWTESYGGHYGPAFFNYFQEQNAKIGTNETKGVKLNFATLGIGNGIIDEAIQAEYYPEFAVNNTYGIKAYNDTVYNYARFANFMPNGCLDQIEACKQAAASPKGGYVKEAHGHQITYEASSNPSIATACSEAADMCRDNVESPYYYFSGRGVYDIRHPYNDPTPPTYFTDYLNLPEVQNAIGVSVNYTDANNDVYWYFQSTGDFIYPNFLADLENILASGVRVSLFYGDADYICNWFGGEAISLALKYPNSKEFAAAGYAPLTYGGVEYGEVREYGNFSFTRIYEAGHEVPYYQPQAALALFNRTINFFNIADGSEKITPTLGTNGSASATHTATAEPLPASSGSAYNVWSKSLVSSYSVLDNQPPASATPTRYGNRA
;
A
#
# COMPACT_ATOMS: atom_id res chain seq x y z
N MET A 1 -15.87 -20.97 -51.81
CA MET A 1 -15.95 -21.26 -50.35
C MET A 1 -14.95 -20.41 -49.56
N LEU A 2 -14.83 -19.10 -49.86
CA LEU A 2 -13.83 -18.21 -49.24
C LEU A 2 -14.40 -16.86 -48.76
N PHE A 3 -15.73 -16.72 -48.71
CA PHE A 3 -16.39 -15.48 -48.27
C PHE A 3 -17.36 -15.67 -47.09
N LYS A 4 -17.44 -16.87 -46.50
CA LYS A 4 -18.30 -17.15 -45.33
C LYS A 4 -17.56 -17.15 -43.98
N ASN A 5 -16.22 -17.16 -43.97
CA ASN A 5 -15.44 -17.20 -42.73
C ASN A 5 -14.99 -15.82 -42.22
N LEU A 6 -15.12 -14.74 -43.00
CA LEU A 6 -14.78 -13.39 -42.50
C LEU A 6 -15.89 -12.74 -41.66
N PHE A 7 -17.15 -13.19 -41.79
CA PHE A 7 -18.25 -12.64 -40.99
C PHE A 7 -18.41 -13.32 -39.62
N ALA A 8 -17.86 -14.52 -39.42
CA ALA A 8 -17.90 -15.21 -38.13
C ALA A 8 -16.89 -14.63 -37.13
N SER A 9 -15.70 -14.20 -37.60
CA SER A 9 -14.69 -13.57 -36.74
C SER A 9 -15.03 -12.12 -36.38
N ALA A 10 -15.71 -11.39 -37.26
CA ALA A 10 -16.15 -10.01 -36.96
C ALA A 10 -17.34 -9.96 -35.98
N ALA A 11 -18.18 -10.99 -35.94
CA ALA A 11 -19.31 -11.06 -35.01
C ALA A 11 -18.90 -11.41 -33.58
N LEU A 12 -17.80 -12.17 -33.37
CA LEU A 12 -17.24 -12.40 -32.03
C LEU A 12 -16.46 -11.20 -31.48
N LEU A 13 -15.88 -10.37 -32.36
CA LEU A 13 -15.18 -9.13 -31.98
C LEU A 13 -16.15 -7.96 -31.66
N LEU A 14 -17.43 -8.07 -32.05
CA LEU A 14 -18.46 -7.07 -31.75
C LEU A 14 -19.35 -7.43 -30.55
N SER A 15 -19.23 -8.65 -30.01
CA SER A 15 -19.87 -9.04 -28.74
C SER A 15 -18.92 -8.98 -27.54
N SER A 16 -17.61 -8.79 -27.75
CA SER A 16 -16.64 -8.54 -26.68
C SER A 16 -16.55 -7.06 -26.27
N SER A 17 -17.04 -6.13 -27.10
CA SER A 17 -17.03 -4.69 -26.80
C SER A 17 -18.13 -4.23 -25.83
N GLU A 18 -19.19 -5.03 -25.62
CA GLU A 18 -20.22 -4.73 -24.60
C GLU A 18 -19.94 -5.38 -23.23
N LEU A 19 -19.00 -6.34 -23.17
CA LEU A 19 -18.53 -6.93 -21.91
C LEU A 19 -17.36 -6.16 -21.28
N ALA A 20 -16.59 -5.42 -22.08
CA ALA A 20 -15.50 -4.56 -21.60
C ALA A 20 -15.97 -3.26 -20.89
N LEU A 21 -17.24 -2.86 -21.06
CA LEU A 21 -17.85 -1.79 -20.26
C LEU A 21 -18.46 -2.28 -18.93
N ALA A 22 -18.54 -3.60 -18.73
CA ALA A 22 -19.18 -4.20 -17.56
C ALA A 22 -18.22 -4.48 -16.40
N SER A 23 -16.89 -4.51 -16.63
CA SER A 23 -15.87 -4.63 -15.56
C SER A 23 -15.79 -3.37 -14.68
N LEU A 24 -16.33 -2.24 -15.17
CA LEU A 24 -16.51 -0.98 -14.44
C LEU A 24 -17.86 -0.87 -13.71
N GLY A 25 -18.67 -1.94 -13.75
CA GLY A 25 -20.05 -1.99 -13.27
C GLY A 25 -20.26 -2.69 -11.93
N SER A 26 -19.28 -2.89 -11.06
CA SER A 26 -19.53 -3.53 -9.74
C SER A 26 -19.68 -2.56 -8.58
N ARG A 27 -19.70 -1.23 -8.84
CA ARG A 27 -20.44 -0.29 -7.98
C ARG A 27 -21.96 -0.47 -8.17
N PHE A 28 -22.51 -1.69 -8.10
CA PHE A 28 -23.95 -1.95 -8.27
C PHE A 28 -24.53 -2.89 -7.21
N HIS A 29 -24.68 -2.38 -5.98
CA HIS A 29 -25.95 -2.37 -5.24
C HIS A 29 -25.79 -1.53 -3.96
N THR A 30 -26.00 -0.22 -4.05
CA THR A 30 -26.36 0.57 -2.86
C THR A 30 -27.88 0.61 -2.78
N ASP A 31 -28.45 -0.15 -1.84
CA ASP A 31 -29.85 0.01 -1.48
C ASP A 31 -30.03 1.42 -0.90
N LYS A 32 -30.94 2.18 -1.50
CA LYS A 32 -31.23 3.59 -1.20
C LYS A 32 -31.94 3.79 0.15
N SER A 33 -32.05 2.76 0.99
CA SER A 33 -33.06 2.72 2.04
C SER A 33 -32.59 2.96 3.49
N THR A 34 -31.28 2.99 3.82
CA THR A 34 -30.86 3.09 5.24
C THR A 34 -29.72 4.04 5.60
N VAL A 35 -29.23 4.90 4.69
CA VAL A 35 -28.23 5.92 5.07
C VAL A 35 -28.88 7.04 5.88
N PRO A 36 -28.43 7.35 7.12
CA PRO A 36 -28.92 8.48 7.89
C PRO A 36 -28.81 9.77 7.06
N LYS A 37 -29.87 10.58 7.07
CA LYS A 37 -30.12 11.77 6.23
C LYS A 37 -29.10 12.92 6.34
N LEU A 38 -27.90 12.69 6.89
CA LEU A 38 -26.86 13.70 7.12
C LEU A 38 -25.56 13.50 6.30
N ARG A 39 -25.31 12.33 5.69
CA ARG A 39 -24.09 12.11 4.86
C ARG A 39 -24.15 12.63 3.42
N ASN A 40 -25.33 13.07 2.95
CA ASN A 40 -25.56 13.53 1.57
C ASN A 40 -25.77 15.04 1.43
N ALA A 41 -25.29 15.84 2.39
CA ALA A 41 -25.11 17.26 2.12
C ALA A 41 -23.99 17.39 1.09
N LYS A 42 -24.40 17.51 -0.18
CA LYS A 42 -23.60 17.99 -1.32
C LYS A 42 -22.82 19.24 -0.89
N ARG A 43 -21.63 19.08 -0.32
CA ARG A 43 -20.77 20.21 0.02
C ARG A 43 -20.05 20.59 -1.25
N THR A 44 -20.70 21.45 -2.02
CA THR A 44 -19.96 22.32 -2.92
C THR A 44 -19.01 23.13 -2.03
N TYR A 45 -17.73 22.79 -2.07
CA TYR A 45 -16.69 23.41 -1.28
C TYR A 45 -15.46 23.58 -2.16
N PHE A 46 -15.09 24.83 -2.40
CA PHE A 46 -13.87 25.20 -3.11
C PHE A 46 -12.86 25.67 -2.06
N PRO A 47 -11.81 24.87 -1.80
CA PRO A 47 -10.76 25.25 -0.87
C PRO A 47 -10.19 26.63 -1.16
N LYS A 48 -9.92 27.39 -0.10
CA LYS A 48 -9.20 28.66 -0.23
C LYS A 48 -7.71 28.38 -0.36
N PRO A 49 -6.93 29.29 -0.98
CA PRO A 49 -5.48 29.23 -0.91
C PRO A 49 -4.99 29.15 0.54
N ALA A 50 -4.09 28.22 0.84
CA ALA A 50 -3.48 28.08 2.14
C ALA A 50 -2.72 29.36 2.51
N THR A 51 -2.79 29.74 3.78
CA THR A 51 -2.17 30.97 4.28
C THR A 51 -1.04 30.68 5.25
N ASN A 52 -0.10 31.62 5.37
CA ASN A 52 1.04 31.51 6.30
C ASN A 52 1.88 30.24 6.07
N LEU A 53 2.12 29.88 4.80
CA LEU A 53 3.05 28.81 4.44
C LEU A 53 4.48 29.27 4.74
N ASN A 54 5.25 28.40 5.38
CA ASN A 54 6.70 28.54 5.40
C ASN A 54 7.27 27.99 4.10
N GLU A 55 8.38 28.53 3.63
CA GLU A 55 9.06 28.01 2.46
C GLU A 55 10.57 28.15 2.54
N PHE A 56 11.27 27.20 1.93
CA PHE A 56 12.70 27.28 1.70
C PHE A 56 13.08 26.50 0.44
N THR A 57 14.30 26.74 -0.04
CA THR A 57 14.90 25.99 -1.15
C THR A 57 15.98 25.08 -0.59
N THR A 58 15.93 23.80 -0.97
CA THR A 58 16.88 22.78 -0.55
C THR A 58 18.22 22.97 -1.26
N PRO A 59 19.31 22.34 -0.78
CA PRO A 59 20.59 22.34 -1.48
C PRO A 59 20.54 21.77 -2.91
N THR A 60 19.56 20.94 -3.23
CA THR A 60 19.32 20.39 -4.57
C THR A 60 18.48 21.32 -5.46
N GLY A 61 18.04 22.48 -4.95
CA GLY A 61 17.25 23.45 -5.70
C GLY A 61 15.74 23.20 -5.68
N VAL A 62 15.28 22.18 -4.95
CA VAL A 62 13.86 21.87 -4.76
C VAL A 62 13.25 22.88 -3.79
N LYS A 63 12.04 23.37 -4.08
CA LYS A 63 11.32 24.25 -3.14
C LYS A 63 10.43 23.39 -2.25
N ILE A 64 10.47 23.62 -0.94
CA ILE A 64 9.57 22.99 0.03
C ILE A 64 8.70 24.08 0.63
N ARG A 65 7.38 23.88 0.59
CA ARG A 65 6.37 24.73 1.24
C ARG A 65 5.69 23.91 2.31
N TYR A 66 5.60 24.42 3.53
CA TYR A 66 5.10 23.61 4.64
C TYR A 66 4.40 24.41 5.75
N LYS A 67 3.68 23.66 6.58
CA LYS A 67 3.05 24.06 7.84
C LYS A 67 3.47 23.11 8.95
N LYS A 68 3.16 23.48 10.19
CA LYS A 68 3.27 22.63 11.39
C LYS A 68 1.87 22.30 11.91
N PRO A 69 1.21 21.23 11.43
CA PRO A 69 -0.18 20.96 11.76
C PRO A 69 -0.42 20.76 13.27
N GLY A 70 0.55 20.18 13.98
CA GLY A 70 0.48 19.98 15.44
C GLY A 70 0.27 21.27 16.23
N ASP A 71 0.91 22.38 15.83
CA ASP A 71 0.74 23.69 16.46
C ASP A 71 -0.69 24.24 16.31
N GLU A 72 -1.43 23.77 15.31
CA GLU A 72 -2.83 24.12 15.04
C GLU A 72 -3.81 23.05 15.58
N GLY A 73 -3.33 22.07 16.35
CA GLY A 73 -4.14 21.01 16.96
C GLY A 73 -4.54 19.89 16.00
N VAL A 74 -3.82 19.72 14.88
CA VAL A 74 -4.11 18.72 13.85
C VAL A 74 -3.18 17.53 13.98
N CYS A 75 -3.76 16.37 14.30
CA CYS A 75 -3.11 15.06 14.37
C CYS A 75 -2.06 14.88 15.49
N GLU A 76 -0.78 15.11 15.21
CA GLU A 76 0.29 14.93 16.20
C GLU A 76 0.35 16.17 17.11
N THR A 77 -0.07 15.99 18.35
CA THR A 77 -0.21 17.06 19.36
C THR A 77 0.57 16.74 20.64
N THR A 78 1.45 15.74 20.59
CA THR A 78 2.34 15.40 21.71
C THR A 78 3.31 16.55 21.97
N ASP A 79 3.38 17.00 23.23
CA ASP A 79 4.28 18.09 23.62
C ASP A 79 5.74 17.78 23.25
N GLY A 80 6.35 18.67 22.47
CA GLY A 80 7.75 18.55 22.05
C GLY A 80 8.00 17.57 20.90
N VAL A 81 6.95 17.15 20.18
CA VAL A 81 7.04 16.35 18.96
C VAL A 81 6.47 17.17 17.80
N ASP A 82 7.34 17.57 16.87
CA ASP A 82 6.95 18.35 15.71
C ASP A 82 6.38 17.45 14.58
N SER A 83 5.50 18.05 13.79
CA SER A 83 5.03 17.48 12.52
C SER A 83 5.00 18.54 11.44
N TYR A 84 5.22 18.12 10.20
CA TYR A 84 5.38 19.00 9.06
C TYR A 84 4.60 18.45 7.87
N SER A 85 3.78 19.28 7.24
CA SER A 85 3.07 18.88 6.02
C SER A 85 3.07 20.00 4.99
N GLY A 86 2.95 19.62 3.73
CA GLY A 86 2.86 20.56 2.62
C GLY A 86 3.39 19.94 1.35
N TYR A 87 4.09 20.73 0.53
CA TYR A 87 4.49 20.34 -0.81
C TYR A 87 6.00 20.36 -1.02
N ILE A 88 6.48 19.31 -1.70
CA ILE A 88 7.79 19.25 -2.35
C ILE A 88 7.55 19.62 -3.83
N ASP A 89 7.99 20.82 -4.22
CA ASP A 89 7.83 21.35 -5.58
C ASP A 89 9.05 20.94 -6.42
N LEU A 90 8.96 19.79 -7.09
CA LEU A 90 10.05 19.22 -7.89
C LEU A 90 10.30 19.93 -9.22
N ALA A 91 9.22 20.39 -9.84
CA ALA A 91 9.22 21.11 -11.09
C ALA A 91 8.11 22.20 -11.02
N PRO A 92 8.09 23.18 -11.95
CA PRO A 92 7.08 24.24 -11.94
C PRO A 92 5.64 23.75 -11.88
N ASN A 93 5.37 22.54 -12.37
CA ASN A 93 4.07 21.88 -12.43
C ASN A 93 4.09 20.49 -11.76
N VAL A 94 4.97 20.22 -10.80
CA VAL A 94 4.98 18.92 -10.09
C VAL A 94 5.08 19.20 -8.59
N HIS A 95 3.95 19.03 -7.90
CA HIS A 95 3.78 19.36 -6.49
C HIS A 95 3.37 18.10 -5.74
N VAL A 96 4.27 17.55 -4.94
CA VAL A 96 4.04 16.30 -4.21
C VAL A 96 3.77 16.60 -2.75
N PHE A 97 2.62 16.16 -2.25
CA PHE A 97 2.26 16.31 -0.86
C PHE A 97 3.01 15.31 0.02
N PHE A 98 3.50 15.79 1.15
CA PHE A 98 4.13 14.98 2.18
C PHE A 98 3.53 15.31 3.55
N TRP A 99 3.58 14.34 4.45
CA TRP A 99 3.39 14.57 5.88
C TRP A 99 4.45 13.82 6.67
N PHE A 100 5.31 14.59 7.33
CA PHE A 100 6.41 14.13 8.15
C PHE A 100 6.08 14.29 9.64
N PHE A 101 6.47 13.30 10.43
CA PHE A 101 6.32 13.28 11.88
C PHE A 101 7.63 12.87 12.53
N GLU A 102 8.04 13.64 13.53
CA GLU A 102 9.13 13.24 14.42
C GLU A 102 8.80 11.95 15.17
N SER A 103 9.85 11.21 15.52
CA SER A 103 9.73 10.14 16.52
C SER A 103 9.36 10.73 17.87
N ARG A 104 8.39 10.11 18.57
CA ARG A 104 8.05 10.45 19.97
C ARG A 104 9.09 9.96 20.98
N SER A 105 10.03 9.12 20.56
CA SER A 105 11.08 8.56 21.41
C SER A 105 12.32 9.46 21.42
N ASN A 106 13.07 9.50 20.32
CA ASN A 106 14.24 10.35 20.17
C ASN A 106 14.45 10.70 18.69
N PRO A 107 13.84 11.79 18.18
CA PRO A 107 13.83 12.10 16.75
C PRO A 107 15.23 12.28 16.15
N ALA A 108 16.21 12.74 16.93
CA ALA A 108 17.59 12.91 16.49
C ALA A 108 18.37 11.58 16.30
N GLU A 109 17.98 10.51 16.98
CA GLU A 109 18.68 9.22 16.96
C GLU A 109 17.89 8.11 16.27
N ASP A 110 16.56 8.19 16.26
CA ASP A 110 15.67 7.19 15.70
C ASP A 110 15.70 7.18 14.15
N PRO A 111 15.42 6.03 13.51
CA PRO A 111 15.51 5.89 12.06
C PRO A 111 14.46 6.73 11.31
N MET A 112 14.67 6.89 10.01
CA MET A 112 13.67 7.44 9.08
C MET A 112 12.93 6.30 8.39
N THR A 113 11.61 6.33 8.40
CA THR A 113 10.76 5.36 7.70
C THR A 113 9.85 6.07 6.72
N LEU A 114 9.94 5.70 5.44
CA LEU A 114 8.95 6.06 4.43
C LEU A 114 7.83 5.02 4.44
N TRP A 115 6.58 5.49 4.56
CA TRP A 115 5.39 4.67 4.39
C TRP A 115 4.70 4.98 3.06
N LEU A 116 4.34 3.93 2.30
CA LEU A 116 3.57 4.02 1.07
C LEU A 116 2.39 3.04 1.08
N ASN A 117 1.16 3.56 0.93
CA ASN A 117 0.02 2.71 0.56
C ASN A 117 0.12 2.30 -0.93
N GLY A 118 -0.80 1.43 -1.38
CA GLY A 118 -0.81 0.84 -2.72
C GLY A 118 -1.79 1.48 -3.71
N GLY A 119 -2.75 0.68 -4.20
CA GLY A 119 -3.72 1.05 -5.24
C GLY A 119 -3.54 0.23 -6.52
N PRO A 120 -2.68 0.62 -7.48
CA PRO A 120 -1.87 1.84 -7.52
C PRO A 120 -2.72 3.11 -7.60
N GLY A 121 -2.21 4.22 -7.08
CA GLY A 121 -2.92 5.51 -7.07
C GLY A 121 -3.77 5.77 -5.83
N SER A 122 -3.63 4.96 -4.78
CA SER A 122 -4.20 5.23 -3.45
C SER A 122 -3.21 6.03 -2.60
N ASP A 123 -3.74 6.90 -1.76
CA ASP A 123 -2.95 7.89 -1.04
C ASP A 123 -2.38 7.37 0.29
N SER A 124 -1.15 7.76 0.62
CA SER A 124 -0.49 7.29 1.85
C SER A 124 -1.09 7.84 3.14
N LEU A 125 -2.03 8.79 3.07
CA LEU A 125 -2.76 9.24 4.25
C LEU A 125 -3.83 8.23 4.71
N ILE A 126 -4.15 7.22 3.89
CA ILE A 126 -4.90 6.03 4.32
C ILE A 126 -4.17 5.39 5.51
N GLY A 127 -2.91 5.02 5.34
CA GLY A 127 -2.12 4.43 6.43
C GLY A 127 -1.79 5.37 7.56
N LEU A 128 -1.74 6.68 7.32
CA LEU A 128 -1.64 7.67 8.38
C LEU A 128 -2.87 7.61 9.30
N PHE A 129 -4.08 7.72 8.76
CA PHE A 129 -5.29 7.94 9.57
C PHE A 129 -6.04 6.66 9.97
N GLN A 130 -5.94 5.60 9.19
CA GLN A 130 -6.66 4.34 9.45
C GLN A 130 -5.76 3.32 10.17
N GLU A 131 -4.45 3.36 9.93
CA GLU A 131 -3.57 2.26 10.30
C GLU A 131 -2.61 2.64 11.44
N LEU A 132 -1.53 3.35 11.10
CA LEU A 132 -0.28 3.39 11.88
C LEU A 132 0.24 4.81 12.16
N GLY A 133 -0.41 5.84 11.65
CA GLY A 133 -0.03 7.22 11.90
C GLY A 133 -0.36 7.70 13.32
N PRO A 134 0.03 8.95 13.65
CA PRO A 134 0.05 9.44 15.02
C PRO A 134 -1.32 9.73 15.62
N CYS A 135 -2.36 9.77 14.79
CA CYS A 135 -3.72 10.04 15.21
C CYS A 135 -4.75 9.21 14.45
N ARG A 136 -5.97 9.11 15.01
CA ARG A 136 -7.17 8.56 14.38
C ARG A 136 -8.25 9.63 14.33
N ILE A 137 -9.19 9.48 13.39
CA ILE A 137 -10.32 10.41 13.23
C ILE A 137 -11.61 9.73 13.67
N ASN A 138 -12.31 10.35 14.63
CA ASN A 138 -13.60 9.89 15.13
C ASN A 138 -14.75 10.29 14.19
N GLU A 139 -15.93 9.69 14.41
CA GLU A 139 -17.14 9.99 13.63
C GLU A 139 -17.56 11.47 13.71
N ASP A 140 -17.26 12.15 14.82
CA ASP A 140 -17.51 13.59 15.01
C ASP A 140 -16.44 14.50 14.37
N LEU A 141 -15.52 13.91 13.61
CA LEU A 141 -14.38 14.55 12.95
C LEU A 141 -13.37 15.15 13.94
N SER A 142 -13.36 14.71 15.19
CA SER A 142 -12.25 15.00 16.12
C SER A 142 -11.05 14.10 15.84
N SER A 143 -9.85 14.64 16.02
CA SER A 143 -8.60 13.89 15.97
C SER A 143 -8.21 13.45 17.38
N VAL A 144 -7.78 12.19 17.52
CA VAL A 144 -7.27 11.61 18.77
C VAL A 144 -5.92 10.95 18.55
N LEU A 145 -5.01 11.06 19.51
CA LEU A 145 -3.69 10.42 19.40
C LEU A 145 -3.81 8.90 19.36
N ASN A 146 -3.05 8.28 18.45
CA ASN A 146 -2.90 6.83 18.34
C ASN A 146 -1.77 6.37 19.28
N PRO A 147 -2.06 5.61 20.35
CA PRO A 147 -1.03 5.12 21.27
C PRO A 147 -0.11 4.06 20.63
N TYR A 148 -0.53 3.45 19.52
CA TYR A 148 0.22 2.43 18.79
C TYR A 148 0.82 2.95 17.48
N SER A 149 1.00 4.26 17.35
CA SER A 149 1.60 4.83 16.15
C SER A 149 3.04 4.35 15.97
N TRP A 150 3.43 4.15 14.71
CA TRP A 150 4.80 3.81 14.35
C TRP A 150 5.78 4.96 14.60
N ASN A 151 5.29 6.21 14.69
CA ASN A 151 6.14 7.31 15.13
C ASN A 151 6.54 7.24 16.62
N ASN A 152 6.08 6.23 17.37
CA ASN A 152 6.62 5.95 18.70
C ASN A 152 8.11 5.54 18.67
N VAL A 153 8.61 5.01 17.55
CA VAL A 153 9.96 4.41 17.44
C VAL A 153 10.72 4.78 16.16
N SER A 154 10.17 5.68 15.33
CA SER A 154 10.76 6.10 14.06
C SER A 154 10.28 7.49 13.70
N ASN A 155 11.12 8.28 13.03
CA ASN A 155 10.64 9.41 12.25
C ASN A 155 9.87 8.87 11.04
N MET A 156 8.64 9.34 10.83
CA MET A 156 7.72 8.78 9.81
C MET A 156 7.45 9.80 8.72
N LEU A 157 7.65 9.38 7.46
CA LEU A 157 7.30 10.16 6.28
C LEU A 157 6.18 9.43 5.51
N PHE A 158 5.04 10.10 5.35
CA PHE A 158 3.94 9.67 4.49
C PHE A 158 4.00 10.48 3.20
N LEU A 159 3.96 9.80 2.05
CA LEU A 159 4.11 10.44 0.75
C LEU A 159 2.93 10.15 -0.17
N SER A 160 2.25 11.20 -0.63
CA SER A 160 1.18 11.11 -1.63
C SER A 160 1.77 10.90 -3.02
N GLN A 161 2.01 9.64 -3.39
CA GLN A 161 2.65 9.26 -4.65
C GLN A 161 1.85 8.17 -5.37
N PRO A 162 1.90 8.10 -6.72
CA PRO A 162 2.54 9.05 -7.64
C PRO A 162 1.88 10.45 -7.66
N VAL A 163 2.43 11.39 -8.42
CA VAL A 163 1.80 12.72 -8.58
C VAL A 163 0.36 12.57 -9.08
N GLY A 164 -0.57 13.40 -8.60
CA GLY A 164 -2.01 13.27 -8.87
C GLY A 164 -2.80 12.51 -7.82
N VAL A 165 -2.13 11.80 -6.91
CA VAL A 165 -2.75 11.08 -5.78
C VAL A 165 -2.93 12.02 -4.58
N GLY A 166 -4.07 11.91 -3.90
CA GLY A 166 -4.33 12.68 -2.69
C GLY A 166 -4.32 14.18 -2.93
N PHE A 167 -3.42 14.86 -2.21
CA PHE A 167 -3.20 16.29 -2.39
C PHE A 167 -2.13 16.63 -3.44
N SER A 168 -1.41 15.64 -3.98
CA SER A 168 -0.37 15.85 -5.00
C SER A 168 -0.98 16.20 -6.36
N TYR A 169 -0.39 17.14 -7.09
CA TYR A 169 -0.95 17.62 -8.35
C TYR A 169 0.11 18.14 -9.31
N GLN A 170 -0.23 18.15 -10.60
CA GLN A 170 0.49 18.92 -11.61
C GLN A 170 -0.24 20.22 -11.93
N GLU A 171 -1.54 20.11 -12.21
CA GLU A 171 -2.47 21.22 -12.33
C GLU A 171 -3.65 21.05 -11.36
N ILE A 172 -4.37 22.13 -11.11
CA ILE A 172 -5.60 22.13 -10.32
C ILE A 172 -6.71 22.79 -11.11
N ALA A 173 -7.93 22.26 -11.02
CA ALA A 173 -9.08 22.94 -11.60
C ALA A 173 -10.36 22.75 -10.80
N ASN A 174 -11.29 23.68 -11.02
CA ASN A 174 -12.64 23.57 -10.52
C ASN A 174 -13.41 22.53 -11.35
N GLY A 175 -13.93 21.52 -10.66
CA GLY A 175 -14.69 20.43 -11.28
C GLY A 175 -15.39 19.62 -10.21
N SER A 176 -15.65 18.36 -10.51
CA SER A 176 -16.22 17.41 -9.57
C SER A 176 -15.44 16.12 -9.60
N PHE A 177 -15.29 15.48 -8.46
CA PHE A 177 -14.78 14.12 -8.42
C PHE A 177 -15.90 13.15 -8.77
N GLY A 178 -15.67 12.31 -9.77
CA GLY A 178 -16.64 11.34 -10.22
C GLY A 178 -16.80 10.23 -9.19
N ALA A 179 -17.89 10.26 -8.41
CA ALA A 179 -18.19 9.23 -7.41
C ALA A 179 -18.35 7.81 -7.99
N TYR A 180 -18.36 7.65 -9.32
CA TYR A 180 -18.34 6.34 -10.00
C TYR A 180 -17.02 6.07 -10.70
N THR A 181 -16.50 7.07 -11.42
CA THR A 181 -15.27 6.93 -12.21
C THR A 181 -14.01 6.96 -11.33
N GLY A 182 -14.06 7.61 -10.16
CA GLY A 182 -12.91 7.89 -9.31
C GLY A 182 -11.91 8.86 -9.94
N THR A 183 -12.38 9.71 -10.87
CA THR A 183 -11.56 10.61 -11.68
C THR A 183 -12.10 12.04 -11.65
N PHE A 184 -11.29 12.99 -12.10
CA PHE A 184 -11.72 14.38 -12.27
C PHE A 184 -12.75 14.51 -13.41
N LEU A 185 -13.85 15.21 -13.14
CA LEU A 185 -14.88 15.57 -14.11
C LEU A 185 -14.93 17.09 -14.29
N ASN A 186 -14.71 17.54 -15.53
CA ASN A 186 -14.75 18.96 -15.86
C ASN A 186 -16.21 19.49 -15.94
N SER A 187 -16.36 20.81 -16.13
CA SER A 187 -17.66 21.47 -16.15
C SER A 187 -18.60 21.03 -17.29
N SER A 188 -18.08 20.39 -18.35
CA SER A 188 -18.90 19.83 -19.42
C SER A 188 -19.52 18.47 -19.06
N GLN A 189 -18.90 17.73 -18.13
CA GLN A 189 -19.33 16.41 -17.69
C GLN A 189 -20.20 16.48 -16.44
N ALA A 190 -19.87 17.37 -15.50
CA ALA A 190 -20.60 17.54 -14.24
C ALA A 190 -20.55 18.99 -13.74
N LYS A 191 -21.56 19.38 -12.94
CA LYS A 191 -21.53 20.67 -12.24
C LYS A 191 -20.35 20.69 -11.26
N PRO A 192 -19.46 21.70 -11.27
CA PRO A 192 -18.35 21.78 -10.33
C PRO A 192 -18.80 21.80 -8.87
N THR A 193 -18.10 21.04 -8.02
CA THR A 193 -18.33 20.92 -6.59
C THR A 193 -17.10 21.23 -5.74
N GLY A 194 -15.91 21.29 -6.34
CA GLY A 194 -14.68 21.62 -5.63
C GLY A 194 -13.51 21.86 -6.58
N THR A 195 -12.31 21.88 -6.02
CA THR A 195 -11.04 22.06 -6.72
C THR A 195 -10.22 20.79 -6.55
N TYR A 196 -9.83 20.16 -7.66
CA TYR A 196 -9.19 18.85 -7.65
C TYR A 196 -7.91 18.85 -8.48
N PRO A 197 -6.96 17.94 -8.19
CA PRO A 197 -5.83 17.67 -9.06
C PRO A 197 -6.27 17.28 -10.47
N ILE A 198 -5.54 17.77 -11.47
CA ILE A 198 -5.55 17.27 -12.85
C ILE A 198 -4.17 16.70 -13.14
N LEU A 199 -4.16 15.48 -13.68
CA LEU A 199 -3.00 14.89 -14.34
C LEU A 199 -2.92 15.44 -15.76
N ASP A 200 -1.76 15.96 -16.14
CA ASP A 200 -1.56 16.51 -17.49
C ASP A 200 -1.58 15.37 -18.53
N PRO A 201 -2.57 15.31 -19.44
CA PRO A 201 -2.67 14.25 -20.44
C PRO A 201 -1.55 14.31 -21.50
N VAL A 202 -0.72 15.37 -21.52
CA VAL A 202 0.40 15.51 -22.46
C VAL A 202 1.66 14.78 -21.96
N ASN A 203 1.81 14.56 -20.65
CA ASN A 203 2.97 13.87 -20.06
C ASN A 203 2.68 12.40 -19.74
N LEU A 204 1.96 11.71 -20.64
CA LEU A 204 1.86 10.25 -20.67
C LEU A 204 3.29 9.67 -20.67
N GLY A 205 3.63 8.82 -19.69
CA GLY A 205 4.94 8.16 -19.59
C GLY A 205 5.91 8.66 -18.49
N GLU A 206 5.52 9.56 -17.58
CA GLU A 206 6.42 9.97 -16.48
C GLU A 206 6.25 9.18 -15.17
N VAL A 207 5.10 8.52 -14.93
CA VAL A 207 4.83 7.73 -13.70
C VAL A 207 3.84 6.56 -13.90
N ASP A 208 3.66 6.03 -15.11
CA ASP A 208 2.66 5.00 -15.46
C ASP A 208 3.14 3.55 -15.27
N THR A 209 4.33 3.38 -14.70
CA THR A 209 4.86 2.10 -14.23
C THR A 209 5.48 2.27 -12.84
N THR A 210 5.63 1.16 -12.13
CA THR A 210 6.27 1.13 -10.81
C THR A 210 7.73 1.60 -10.89
N ASP A 211 8.47 1.25 -11.94
CA ASP A 211 9.86 1.71 -12.12
C ASP A 211 9.95 3.23 -12.32
N LEU A 212 9.02 3.82 -13.08
CA LEU A 212 8.96 5.27 -13.26
C LEU A 212 8.55 5.98 -11.96
N ALA A 213 7.59 5.40 -11.22
CA ALA A 213 7.23 5.89 -9.90
C ALA A 213 8.43 5.84 -8.92
N ALA A 214 9.28 4.80 -9.00
CA ALA A 214 10.52 4.71 -8.23
C ALA A 214 11.49 5.86 -8.57
N MET A 215 11.66 6.17 -9.85
CA MET A 215 12.49 7.29 -10.30
C MET A 215 11.98 8.62 -9.76
N ALA A 216 10.67 8.86 -9.86
CA ALA A 216 10.05 10.06 -9.32
C ALA A 216 10.23 10.14 -7.80
N ALA A 217 9.91 9.07 -7.06
CA ALA A 217 10.08 8.98 -5.61
C ALA A 217 11.51 9.25 -5.17
N TRP A 218 12.52 8.75 -5.89
CA TRP A 218 13.92 9.07 -5.61
C TRP A 218 14.19 10.57 -5.67
N HIS A 219 13.75 11.25 -6.73
CA HIS A 219 13.97 12.70 -6.85
C HIS A 219 13.22 13.49 -5.77
N ILE A 220 11.99 13.07 -5.42
CA ILE A 220 11.21 13.63 -4.31
C ILE A 220 12.00 13.52 -3.00
N LEU A 221 12.47 12.31 -2.67
CA LEU A 221 13.20 12.02 -1.44
C LEU A 221 14.56 12.72 -1.39
N GLN A 222 15.29 12.81 -2.50
CA GLN A 222 16.55 13.55 -2.57
C GLN A 222 16.33 15.06 -2.37
N GLY A 223 15.24 15.60 -2.92
CA GLY A 223 14.75 16.95 -2.61
C GLY A 223 14.53 17.12 -1.12
N PHE A 224 13.61 16.33 -0.56
CA PHE A 224 13.22 16.37 0.84
C PHE A 224 14.39 16.20 1.81
N PHE A 225 15.15 15.11 1.68
CA PHE A 225 16.24 14.77 2.59
C PHE A 225 17.41 15.75 2.53
N SER A 226 17.69 16.36 1.38
CA SER A 226 18.70 17.43 1.32
C SER A 226 18.28 18.67 2.10
N GLY A 227 16.98 18.88 2.29
CA GLY A 227 16.37 19.99 3.00
C GLY A 227 16.08 19.76 4.48
N LEU A 228 16.28 18.55 5.01
CA LEU A 228 15.84 18.17 6.37
C LEU A 228 16.31 19.15 7.45
N LYS A 229 17.60 19.51 7.45
CA LYS A 229 18.17 20.47 8.43
C LYS A 229 17.50 21.86 8.41
N SER A 230 16.90 22.25 7.29
CA SER A 230 16.16 23.51 7.18
C SER A 230 14.70 23.37 7.57
N LEU A 231 14.15 22.15 7.49
CA LEU A 231 12.78 21.83 7.91
C LEU A 231 12.72 21.65 9.43
N ASP A 232 13.68 20.89 9.97
CA ASP A 232 13.66 20.35 11.32
C ASP A 232 15.05 20.48 11.98
N ALA A 233 15.06 20.94 13.24
CA ALA A 233 16.30 21.18 13.98
C ALA A 233 16.84 19.91 14.65
N GLU A 234 15.97 18.99 15.07
CA GLU A 234 16.33 17.74 15.73
C GLU A 234 16.67 16.67 14.67
N VAL A 235 15.82 16.53 13.64
CA VAL A 235 15.99 15.59 12.53
C VAL A 235 16.82 16.20 11.42
N SER A 236 18.13 16.36 11.68
CA SER A 236 19.03 17.05 10.74
C SER A 236 19.60 16.18 9.62
N SER A 237 19.45 14.84 9.69
CA SER A 237 19.92 13.91 8.66
C SER A 237 19.27 12.52 8.76
N VAL A 238 19.21 11.79 7.65
CA VAL A 238 18.80 10.38 7.63
C VAL A 238 19.96 9.49 8.09
N ARG A 239 19.81 8.82 9.24
CA ARG A 239 20.81 7.87 9.76
C ARG A 239 20.63 6.49 9.15
N ASP A 240 19.48 5.89 9.42
CA ASP A 240 19.01 4.63 8.86
C ASP A 240 17.71 4.92 8.11
N PHE A 241 17.53 4.28 6.96
CA PHE A 241 16.38 4.42 6.10
C PHE A 241 15.64 3.09 5.98
N ASN A 242 14.36 3.13 6.32
CA ASN A 242 13.41 2.04 6.14
C ASN A 242 12.39 2.41 5.07
N LEU A 243 12.02 1.43 4.25
CA LEU A 243 10.88 1.55 3.34
C LEU A 243 9.82 0.55 3.77
N TRP A 244 8.62 1.02 4.04
CA TRP A 244 7.50 0.17 4.42
C TRP A 244 6.31 0.47 3.52
N THR A 245 5.70 -0.58 3.01
CA THR A 245 4.64 -0.49 2.02
C THR A 245 3.54 -1.51 2.29
N GLU A 246 2.39 -1.35 1.65
CA GLU A 246 1.34 -2.36 1.68
C GLU A 246 0.58 -2.51 0.36
N SER A 247 -0.15 -3.63 0.16
CA SER A 247 -1.01 -3.86 -1.00
C SER A 247 -0.21 -3.89 -2.32
N TYR A 248 -0.56 -3.06 -3.31
CA TYR A 248 0.28 -2.79 -4.49
C TYR A 248 1.68 -2.25 -4.13
N GLY A 249 1.88 -1.85 -2.88
CA GLY A 249 3.18 -1.62 -2.28
C GLY A 249 4.12 -2.83 -2.34
N GLY A 250 3.62 -4.05 -2.60
CA GLY A 250 4.47 -5.19 -2.94
C GLY A 250 5.18 -5.07 -4.30
N HIS A 251 4.67 -4.22 -5.21
CA HIS A 251 5.38 -3.78 -6.43
C HIS A 251 6.33 -2.62 -6.08
N TYR A 252 5.80 -1.58 -5.40
CA TYR A 252 6.58 -0.38 -5.06
C TYR A 252 7.80 -0.69 -4.19
N GLY A 253 7.63 -1.50 -3.15
CA GLY A 253 8.67 -1.82 -2.17
C GLY A 253 9.96 -2.32 -2.82
N PRO A 254 9.93 -3.47 -3.51
CA PRO A 254 11.11 -4.02 -4.18
C PRO A 254 11.70 -3.07 -5.23
N ALA A 255 10.89 -2.55 -6.16
CA ALA A 255 11.41 -1.72 -7.26
C ALA A 255 12.02 -0.40 -6.77
N PHE A 256 11.36 0.28 -5.83
CA PHE A 256 11.85 1.55 -5.28
C PHE A 256 13.16 1.33 -4.55
N PHE A 257 13.21 0.29 -3.72
CA PHE A 257 14.40 -0.02 -2.93
C PHE A 257 15.59 -0.38 -3.82
N ASN A 258 15.38 -1.22 -4.84
CA ASN A 258 16.43 -1.59 -5.78
C ASN A 258 16.94 -0.36 -6.55
N TYR A 259 16.03 0.45 -7.11
CA TYR A 259 16.41 1.70 -7.77
C TYR A 259 17.18 2.64 -6.84
N PHE A 260 16.75 2.82 -5.59
CA PHE A 260 17.44 3.68 -4.63
C PHE A 260 18.84 3.14 -4.28
N GLN A 261 19.03 1.82 -4.19
CA GLN A 261 20.35 1.20 -4.01
C GLN A 261 21.29 1.51 -5.18
N GLU A 262 20.81 1.41 -6.42
CA GLU A 262 21.60 1.76 -7.60
C GLU A 262 22.03 3.24 -7.58
N GLN A 263 21.10 4.15 -7.25
CA GLN A 263 21.43 5.58 -7.17
C GLN A 263 22.40 5.88 -6.02
N ASN A 264 22.26 5.19 -4.88
CA ASN A 264 23.21 5.26 -3.79
C ASN A 264 24.62 4.78 -4.19
N ALA A 265 24.73 3.75 -5.02
CA ALA A 265 26.02 3.30 -5.54
C ALA A 265 26.67 4.38 -6.41
N LYS A 266 25.89 5.04 -7.28
CA LYS A 266 26.34 6.20 -8.09
C LYS A 266 26.76 7.40 -7.24
N ILE A 267 26.07 7.66 -6.13
CA ILE A 267 26.51 8.67 -5.15
C ILE A 267 27.85 8.25 -4.54
N GLY A 268 27.99 6.98 -4.15
CA GLY A 268 29.22 6.44 -3.54
C GLY A 268 30.45 6.52 -4.45
N THR A 269 30.27 6.44 -5.76
CA THR A 269 31.34 6.58 -6.78
C THR A 269 31.52 8.01 -7.29
N ASN A 270 30.76 8.99 -6.77
CA ASN A 270 30.69 10.38 -7.24
C ASN A 270 30.23 10.54 -8.71
N GLU A 271 29.51 9.56 -9.27
CA GLU A 271 28.87 9.69 -10.59
C GLU A 271 27.69 10.66 -10.54
N THR A 272 26.96 10.69 -9.41
CA THR A 272 25.91 11.67 -9.14
C THR A 272 26.05 12.25 -7.73
N LYS A 273 25.37 13.36 -7.44
CA LYS A 273 25.31 13.98 -6.11
C LYS A 273 23.96 13.70 -5.47
N GLY A 274 23.95 13.43 -4.17
CA GLY A 274 22.72 13.23 -3.42
C GLY A 274 22.98 12.89 -1.95
N VAL A 275 21.91 12.78 -1.18
CA VAL A 275 21.89 12.21 0.17
C VAL A 275 21.96 10.69 0.03
N LYS A 276 23.06 10.11 0.50
CA LYS A 276 23.21 8.66 0.57
C LYS A 276 22.34 8.11 1.70
N LEU A 277 21.48 7.14 1.39
CA LEU A 277 20.61 6.48 2.38
C LEU A 277 21.28 5.23 2.97
N ASN A 278 21.24 5.03 4.29
CA ASN A 278 21.66 3.75 4.86
C ASN A 278 20.46 2.80 4.92
N PHE A 279 20.34 1.92 3.93
CA PHE A 279 19.22 1.00 3.81
C PHE A 279 19.22 -0.07 4.91
N ALA A 280 18.26 0.01 5.83
CA ALA A 280 18.16 -0.90 6.97
C ALA A 280 17.08 -1.97 6.75
N THR A 281 15.83 -1.56 6.50
CA THR A 281 14.71 -2.51 6.41
C THR A 281 13.74 -2.23 5.27
N LEU A 282 13.18 -3.29 4.70
CA LEU A 282 12.01 -3.28 3.82
C LEU A 282 10.88 -4.07 4.49
N GLY A 283 9.74 -3.44 4.75
CA GLY A 283 8.53 -4.11 5.20
C GLY A 283 7.44 -4.07 4.13
N ILE A 284 6.75 -5.18 3.92
CA ILE A 284 5.63 -5.26 2.97
C ILE A 284 4.45 -5.93 3.67
N GLY A 285 3.39 -5.17 3.89
CA GLY A 285 2.12 -5.63 4.45
C GLY A 285 1.16 -6.07 3.36
N ASN A 286 0.58 -7.27 3.46
CA ASN A 286 -0.48 -7.73 2.55
C ASN A 286 -0.15 -7.41 1.07
N GLY A 287 1.06 -7.76 0.63
CA GLY A 287 1.60 -7.32 -0.65
C GLY A 287 1.23 -8.21 -1.83
N ILE A 288 1.00 -7.60 -3.00
CA ILE A 288 1.07 -8.27 -4.31
C ILE A 288 2.49 -8.06 -4.85
N ILE A 289 3.21 -9.14 -5.13
CA ILE A 289 4.64 -9.10 -5.52
C ILE A 289 4.85 -9.83 -6.86
N ASP A 290 4.28 -11.01 -7.05
CA ASP A 290 4.37 -11.74 -8.31
C ASP A 290 3.09 -12.54 -8.57
N GLU A 291 2.31 -12.09 -9.54
CA GLU A 291 1.04 -12.72 -9.92
C GLU A 291 1.20 -14.11 -10.54
N ALA A 292 2.36 -14.44 -11.13
CA ALA A 292 2.60 -15.79 -11.61
C ALA A 292 2.67 -16.80 -10.45
N ILE A 293 2.93 -16.33 -9.23
CA ILE A 293 2.91 -17.12 -7.99
C ILE A 293 1.57 -16.95 -7.27
N GLN A 294 1.07 -15.72 -7.13
CA GLN A 294 -0.06 -15.41 -6.26
C GLN A 294 -1.43 -15.74 -6.88
N ALA A 295 -1.59 -15.71 -8.21
CA ALA A 295 -2.90 -15.84 -8.86
C ALA A 295 -3.61 -17.18 -8.56
N GLU A 296 -2.87 -18.27 -8.37
CA GLU A 296 -3.46 -19.57 -8.01
C GLU A 296 -4.18 -19.53 -6.65
N TYR A 297 -3.77 -18.64 -5.75
CA TYR A 297 -4.25 -18.62 -4.37
C TYR A 297 -5.53 -17.83 -4.17
N TYR A 298 -5.96 -17.00 -5.14
CA TYR A 298 -7.28 -16.36 -5.10
C TYR A 298 -8.42 -17.38 -4.93
N PRO A 299 -8.59 -18.37 -5.83
CA PRO A 299 -9.66 -19.34 -5.68
C PRO A 299 -9.48 -20.28 -4.49
N GLU A 300 -8.24 -20.59 -4.10
CA GLU A 300 -7.99 -21.43 -2.93
C GLU A 300 -8.40 -20.72 -1.64
N PHE A 301 -7.99 -19.47 -1.45
CA PHE A 301 -8.36 -18.72 -0.26
C PHE A 301 -9.87 -18.46 -0.19
N ALA A 302 -10.53 -18.22 -1.32
CA ALA A 302 -11.98 -18.02 -1.36
C ALA A 302 -12.81 -19.16 -0.74
N VAL A 303 -12.30 -20.40 -0.74
CA VAL A 303 -13.05 -21.57 -0.22
C VAL A 303 -12.34 -22.33 0.90
N ASN A 304 -11.03 -22.15 1.06
CA ASN A 304 -10.18 -22.86 2.03
C ASN A 304 -9.50 -21.91 3.04
N ASN A 305 -9.96 -20.66 3.18
CA ASN A 305 -9.40 -19.69 4.12
C ASN A 305 -9.43 -20.17 5.58
N THR A 306 -8.63 -19.45 6.39
CA THR A 306 -8.54 -19.53 7.86
C THR A 306 -9.87 -19.74 8.59
N TYR A 307 -10.96 -19.15 8.07
CA TYR A 307 -12.23 -19.02 8.78
C TYR A 307 -13.25 -20.10 8.40
N GLY A 308 -12.88 -21.06 7.54
CA GLY A 308 -13.79 -22.07 7.01
C GLY A 308 -14.92 -21.47 6.15
N ILE A 309 -14.75 -20.24 5.67
CA ILE A 309 -15.73 -19.57 4.83
C ILE A 309 -15.65 -20.14 3.42
N LYS A 310 -16.78 -20.67 2.92
CA LYS A 310 -16.95 -20.94 1.50
C LYS A 310 -17.54 -19.70 0.82
N ALA A 311 -16.68 -18.79 0.34
CA ALA A 311 -17.10 -17.49 -0.15
C ALA A 311 -18.01 -17.61 -1.37
N TYR A 312 -17.70 -18.52 -2.30
CA TYR A 312 -18.57 -18.85 -3.43
C TYR A 312 -18.69 -20.36 -3.65
N ASN A 313 -19.62 -20.77 -4.51
CA ASN A 313 -19.91 -22.19 -4.76
C ASN A 313 -18.84 -22.89 -5.64
N ASP A 314 -18.97 -24.21 -5.79
CA ASP A 314 -18.01 -25.02 -6.55
C ASP A 314 -17.96 -24.65 -8.04
N THR A 315 -19.05 -24.12 -8.61
CA THR A 315 -19.05 -23.67 -10.01
C THR A 315 -18.14 -22.47 -10.20
N VAL A 316 -18.21 -21.48 -9.31
CA VAL A 316 -17.35 -20.28 -9.36
C VAL A 316 -15.90 -20.65 -9.07
N TYR A 317 -15.66 -21.51 -8.06
CA TYR A 317 -14.33 -22.04 -7.75
C TYR A 317 -13.69 -22.75 -8.95
N ASN A 318 -14.41 -23.70 -9.56
CA ASN A 318 -13.89 -24.45 -10.70
C ASN A 318 -13.64 -23.55 -11.93
N TYR A 319 -14.46 -22.51 -12.12
CA TYR A 319 -14.23 -21.53 -13.18
C TYR A 319 -12.96 -20.72 -12.95
N ALA A 320 -12.79 -20.11 -11.76
CA ALA A 320 -11.60 -19.31 -11.45
C ALA A 320 -10.31 -20.14 -11.55
N ARG A 321 -10.33 -21.38 -11.05
CA ARG A 321 -9.23 -22.36 -11.23
C ARG A 321 -8.98 -22.65 -12.71
N PHE A 322 -10.04 -22.93 -13.48
CA PHE A 322 -9.91 -23.20 -14.91
C PHE A 322 -9.33 -22.00 -15.66
N ALA A 323 -9.81 -20.78 -15.40
CA ALA A 323 -9.31 -19.55 -16.00
C ALA A 323 -7.82 -19.30 -15.68
N ASN A 324 -7.36 -19.74 -14.50
CA ASN A 324 -5.96 -19.61 -14.12
C ASN A 324 -5.03 -20.50 -14.96
N PHE A 325 -5.44 -21.76 -15.23
CA PHE A 325 -4.56 -22.80 -15.80
C PHE A 325 -4.87 -23.19 -17.25
N MET A 326 -5.98 -22.75 -17.82
CA MET A 326 -6.32 -23.10 -19.20
C MET A 326 -5.31 -22.52 -20.20
N PRO A 327 -5.15 -23.13 -21.38
CA PRO A 327 -4.43 -22.48 -22.48
C PRO A 327 -5.04 -21.10 -22.76
N ASN A 328 -4.17 -20.09 -22.92
CA ASN A 328 -4.53 -18.67 -22.99
C ASN A 328 -5.27 -18.14 -21.75
N GLY A 329 -5.15 -18.81 -20.60
CA GLY A 329 -5.59 -18.35 -19.29
C GLY A 329 -4.55 -17.45 -18.61
N CYS A 330 -4.76 -17.11 -17.34
CA CYS A 330 -3.93 -16.16 -16.60
C CYS A 330 -2.42 -16.50 -16.67
N LEU A 331 -2.02 -17.69 -16.20
CA LEU A 331 -0.59 -18.04 -16.14
C LEU A 331 0.07 -18.16 -17.52
N ASP A 332 -0.68 -18.62 -18.53
CA ASP A 332 -0.18 -18.73 -19.91
C ASP A 332 0.01 -17.34 -20.54
N GLN A 333 -0.90 -16.40 -20.25
CA GLN A 333 -0.76 -15.01 -20.73
C GLN A 333 0.33 -14.23 -20.00
N ILE A 334 0.54 -14.47 -18.70
CA ILE A 334 1.70 -13.90 -18.00
C ILE A 334 3.01 -14.37 -18.66
N GLU A 335 3.12 -15.65 -18.99
CA GLU A 335 4.28 -16.18 -19.71
C GLU A 335 4.40 -15.59 -21.13
N ALA A 336 3.29 -15.37 -21.83
CA ALA A 336 3.29 -14.69 -23.12
C ALA A 336 3.80 -13.24 -23.04
N CYS A 337 3.41 -12.48 -21.99
CA CYS A 337 3.98 -11.15 -21.72
C CYS A 337 5.50 -11.22 -21.52
N LYS A 338 5.98 -12.17 -20.69
CA LYS A 338 7.42 -12.37 -20.45
C LYS A 338 8.18 -12.68 -21.75
N GLN A 339 7.62 -13.53 -22.61
CA GLN A 339 8.21 -13.86 -23.91
C GLN A 339 8.18 -12.69 -24.90
N ALA A 340 7.11 -11.89 -24.89
CA ALA A 340 7.01 -10.68 -25.70
C ALA A 340 8.09 -9.66 -25.29
N ALA A 341 8.29 -9.44 -23.98
CA ALA A 341 9.34 -8.59 -23.44
C ALA A 341 10.76 -9.06 -23.79
N ALA A 342 10.96 -10.37 -24.00
CA ALA A 342 12.24 -10.94 -24.43
C ALA A 342 12.56 -10.76 -25.93
N SER A 343 11.59 -10.34 -26.75
CA SER A 343 11.77 -10.17 -28.19
C SER A 343 12.63 -8.95 -28.58
N PRO A 344 12.46 -7.74 -28.00
CA PRO A 344 13.37 -6.63 -28.25
C PRO A 344 14.75 -6.87 -27.61
N LYS A 345 15.80 -6.47 -28.32
CA LYS A 345 17.18 -6.58 -27.83
C LYS A 345 17.35 -5.72 -26.58
N GLY A 346 17.63 -6.33 -25.44
CA GLY A 346 17.78 -5.62 -24.16
C GLY A 346 16.48 -5.39 -23.39
N GLY A 347 15.33 -5.82 -23.94
CA GLY A 347 14.04 -5.71 -23.28
C GLY A 347 13.83 -6.66 -22.10
N TYR A 348 14.58 -7.76 -22.10
CA TYR A 348 14.54 -8.73 -21.02
C TYR A 348 15.96 -9.09 -20.61
N VAL A 349 16.25 -8.87 -19.34
CA VAL A 349 17.56 -9.19 -18.77
C VAL A 349 17.41 -10.42 -17.90
N LYS A 350 18.20 -11.45 -18.21
CA LYS A 350 18.35 -12.60 -17.35
C LYS A 350 19.34 -12.24 -16.25
N GLU A 351 18.83 -12.17 -15.02
CA GLU A 351 19.64 -11.99 -13.83
C GLU A 351 19.89 -13.35 -13.17
N ALA A 352 20.78 -13.38 -12.17
CA ALA A 352 20.97 -14.57 -11.34
C ALA A 352 19.68 -14.95 -10.56
N HIS A 353 18.79 -13.97 -10.36
CA HIS A 353 17.64 -13.96 -9.46
C HIS A 353 16.30 -13.93 -10.22
N GLY A 354 16.29 -14.44 -11.46
CA GLY A 354 15.11 -14.43 -12.32
C GLY A 354 15.30 -13.52 -13.51
N HIS A 355 14.20 -12.96 -14.01
CA HIS A 355 14.24 -12.14 -15.20
C HIS A 355 13.51 -10.83 -14.99
N GLN A 356 14.07 -9.77 -15.55
CA GLN A 356 13.57 -8.41 -15.43
C GLN A 356 13.05 -7.93 -16.79
N ILE A 357 11.85 -7.36 -16.80
CA ILE A 357 11.34 -6.56 -17.92
C ILE A 357 11.99 -5.18 -17.77
N THR A 358 12.72 -4.73 -18.78
CA THR A 358 13.38 -3.42 -18.72
C THR A 358 12.46 -2.30 -19.19
N TYR A 359 12.81 -1.05 -18.87
CA TYR A 359 12.12 0.13 -19.39
C TYR A 359 12.00 0.13 -20.92
N GLU A 360 13.01 -0.37 -21.63
CA GLU A 360 12.97 -0.48 -23.10
C GLU A 360 11.89 -1.47 -23.57
N ALA A 361 11.60 -2.52 -22.81
CA ALA A 361 10.49 -3.43 -23.08
C ALA A 361 9.14 -2.84 -22.67
N SER A 362 9.02 -2.32 -21.44
CA SER A 362 7.74 -1.82 -20.91
C SER A 362 7.21 -0.59 -21.68
N SER A 363 8.11 0.22 -22.24
CA SER A 363 7.73 1.35 -23.11
C SER A 363 7.30 0.96 -24.53
N ASN A 364 7.36 -0.32 -24.90
CA ASN A 364 6.94 -0.78 -26.22
C ASN A 364 5.43 -1.09 -26.24
N PRO A 365 4.61 -0.42 -27.10
CA PRO A 365 3.16 -0.61 -27.10
C PRO A 365 2.69 -2.05 -27.33
N SER A 366 3.42 -2.83 -28.13
CA SER A 366 3.05 -4.24 -28.37
C SER A 366 3.29 -5.13 -27.15
N ILE A 367 4.28 -4.81 -26.33
CA ILE A 367 4.55 -5.53 -25.07
C ILE A 367 3.55 -5.09 -24.01
N ALA A 368 3.32 -3.78 -23.87
CA ALA A 368 2.30 -3.24 -22.97
C ALA A 368 0.92 -3.85 -23.24
N THR A 369 0.54 -4.05 -24.51
CA THR A 369 -0.71 -4.74 -24.87
C THR A 369 -0.73 -6.19 -24.38
N ALA A 370 0.31 -6.97 -24.64
CA ALA A 370 0.37 -8.36 -24.18
C ALA A 370 0.33 -8.49 -22.65
N CYS A 371 0.96 -7.55 -21.95
CA CYS A 371 1.01 -7.57 -20.49
C CYS A 371 -0.28 -7.05 -19.83
N SER A 372 -0.91 -6.01 -20.40
CA SER A 372 -2.22 -5.53 -19.92
C SER A 372 -3.33 -6.55 -20.19
N GLU A 373 -3.31 -7.26 -21.33
CA GLU A 373 -4.24 -8.37 -21.59
C GLU A 373 -4.08 -9.50 -20.55
N ALA A 374 -2.84 -9.84 -20.19
CA ALA A 374 -2.56 -10.83 -19.15
C ALA A 374 -3.08 -10.36 -17.78
N ALA A 375 -2.84 -9.10 -17.42
CA ALA A 375 -3.36 -8.50 -16.19
C ALA A 375 -4.89 -8.56 -16.15
N ASP A 376 -5.58 -8.15 -17.21
CA ASP A 376 -7.04 -8.21 -17.33
C ASP A 376 -7.54 -9.66 -17.21
N MET A 377 -6.89 -10.63 -17.87
CA MET A 377 -7.24 -12.04 -17.77
C MET A 377 -7.20 -12.54 -16.31
N CYS A 378 -6.10 -12.29 -15.61
CA CYS A 378 -5.93 -12.69 -14.21
C CYS A 378 -6.95 -12.01 -13.30
N ARG A 379 -7.10 -10.69 -13.42
CA ARG A 379 -7.95 -9.90 -12.52
C ARG A 379 -9.43 -10.16 -12.78
N ASP A 380 -9.88 -10.20 -14.02
CA ASP A 380 -11.31 -10.35 -14.33
C ASP A 380 -11.81 -11.79 -14.11
N ASN A 381 -10.96 -12.79 -14.37
CA ASN A 381 -11.40 -14.19 -14.46
C ASN A 381 -10.91 -15.06 -13.29
N VAL A 382 -9.88 -14.65 -12.54
CA VAL A 382 -9.33 -15.42 -11.40
C VAL A 382 -9.62 -14.72 -10.07
N GLU A 383 -9.27 -13.44 -9.95
CA GLU A 383 -9.45 -12.63 -8.74
C GLU A 383 -10.90 -12.14 -8.55
N SER A 384 -11.46 -11.46 -9.56
CA SER A 384 -12.75 -10.77 -9.50
C SER A 384 -13.99 -11.65 -9.35
N PRO A 385 -14.03 -12.96 -9.68
CA PRO A 385 -15.17 -13.80 -9.33
C PRO A 385 -15.57 -13.71 -7.85
N TYR A 386 -14.63 -13.46 -6.95
CA TYR A 386 -14.94 -13.20 -5.55
C TYR A 386 -15.79 -11.92 -5.36
N TYR A 387 -15.53 -10.84 -6.08
CA TYR A 387 -16.24 -9.56 -5.94
C TYR A 387 -17.73 -9.68 -6.25
N TYR A 388 -18.07 -10.51 -7.24
CA TYR A 388 -19.45 -10.65 -7.70
C TYR A 388 -20.22 -11.75 -6.97
N PHE A 389 -19.53 -12.82 -6.55
CA PHE A 389 -20.21 -14.02 -6.06
C PHE A 389 -20.05 -14.29 -4.57
N SER A 390 -19.14 -13.59 -3.87
CA SER A 390 -18.88 -13.85 -2.44
C SER A 390 -19.90 -13.21 -1.50
N GLY A 391 -20.37 -12.00 -1.83
CA GLY A 391 -21.09 -11.14 -0.91
C GLY A 391 -20.25 -10.63 0.27
N ARG A 392 -18.93 -10.80 0.23
CA ARG A 392 -17.99 -10.56 1.33
C ARG A 392 -16.96 -9.47 1.01
N GLY A 393 -16.39 -8.88 2.04
CA GLY A 393 -15.36 -7.84 1.93
C GLY A 393 -14.13 -8.37 1.20
N VAL A 394 -13.57 -7.52 0.35
CA VAL A 394 -12.33 -7.80 -0.41
C VAL A 394 -11.10 -7.69 0.48
N TYR A 395 -11.13 -6.72 1.41
CA TYR A 395 -10.08 -6.46 2.37
C TYR A 395 -10.27 -7.20 3.70
N ASP A 396 -11.44 -7.82 3.91
CA ASP A 396 -11.71 -8.71 5.03
C ASP A 396 -12.88 -9.66 4.69
N ILE A 397 -12.55 -10.94 4.52
CA ILE A 397 -13.51 -12.00 4.16
C ILE A 397 -14.59 -12.22 5.22
N ARG A 398 -14.35 -11.83 6.47
CA ARG A 398 -15.30 -12.00 7.58
C ARG A 398 -16.47 -11.01 7.45
N HIS A 399 -16.26 -9.91 6.74
CA HIS A 399 -17.24 -8.82 6.63
C HIS A 399 -18.09 -8.93 5.36
N PRO A 400 -19.29 -8.30 5.32
CA PRO A 400 -20.03 -8.10 4.09
C PRO A 400 -19.27 -7.23 3.07
N TYR A 401 -19.55 -7.38 1.78
CA TYR A 401 -18.88 -6.61 0.70
C TYR A 401 -18.92 -5.08 0.89
N ASN A 402 -20.04 -4.55 1.40
CA ASN A 402 -20.23 -3.10 1.59
C ASN A 402 -19.90 -2.62 3.02
N ASP A 403 -19.18 -3.41 3.81
CA ASP A 403 -18.76 -2.98 5.15
C ASP A 403 -17.69 -1.88 5.05
N PRO A 404 -17.91 -0.68 5.62
CA PRO A 404 -16.96 0.42 5.55
C PRO A 404 -15.87 0.31 6.63
N THR A 405 -15.38 -0.89 6.92
CA THR A 405 -14.32 -1.12 7.90
C THR A 405 -12.99 -1.30 7.17
N PRO A 406 -11.95 -0.50 7.47
CA PRO A 406 -11.90 0.58 8.47
C PRO A 406 -12.71 1.82 8.09
N PRO A 407 -13.26 2.58 9.06
CA PRO A 407 -14.09 3.74 8.77
C PRO A 407 -13.31 4.86 8.09
N THR A 408 -13.95 5.53 7.13
CA THR A 408 -13.32 6.54 6.26
C THR A 408 -13.51 7.99 6.74
N TYR A 409 -13.76 8.23 8.03
CA TYR A 409 -14.03 9.56 8.58
C TYR A 409 -12.92 10.59 8.29
N PHE A 410 -11.69 10.12 8.11
CA PHE A 410 -10.55 10.97 7.81
C PHE A 410 -10.69 11.72 6.47
N THR A 411 -11.40 11.15 5.49
CA THR A 411 -11.64 11.80 4.18
C THR A 411 -12.47 13.09 4.33
N ASP A 412 -13.48 13.06 5.19
CA ASP A 412 -14.31 14.21 5.53
C ASP A 412 -13.51 15.23 6.37
N TYR A 413 -12.71 14.75 7.32
CA TYR A 413 -11.83 15.58 8.16
C TYR A 413 -10.80 16.36 7.33
N LEU A 414 -10.13 15.70 6.38
CA LEU A 414 -9.16 16.33 5.47
C LEU A 414 -9.79 17.34 4.50
N ASN A 415 -11.12 17.34 4.38
CA ASN A 415 -11.88 18.32 3.61
C ASN A 415 -12.47 19.46 4.47
N LEU A 416 -12.15 19.53 5.77
CA LEU A 416 -12.49 20.68 6.60
C LEU A 416 -11.58 21.89 6.27
N PRO A 417 -12.13 23.12 6.16
CA PRO A 417 -11.33 24.30 5.83
C PRO A 417 -10.16 24.57 6.77
N GLU A 418 -10.39 24.42 8.07
CA GLU A 418 -9.39 24.59 9.12
C GLU A 418 -8.25 23.58 9.00
N VAL A 419 -8.58 22.31 8.75
CA VAL A 419 -7.59 21.23 8.56
C VAL A 419 -6.77 21.49 7.30
N GLN A 420 -7.41 21.84 6.18
CA GLN A 420 -6.71 22.13 4.93
C GLN A 420 -5.72 23.28 5.05
N ASN A 421 -6.09 24.37 5.74
CA ASN A 421 -5.16 25.46 5.98
C ASN A 421 -4.02 25.03 6.92
N ALA A 422 -4.32 24.29 7.98
CA ALA A 422 -3.33 23.80 8.94
C ALA A 422 -2.30 22.88 8.29
N ILE A 423 -2.69 22.08 7.29
CA ILE A 423 -1.78 21.18 6.56
C ILE A 423 -1.20 21.79 5.28
N GLY A 424 -1.59 23.02 4.94
CA GLY A 424 -1.01 23.78 3.84
C GLY A 424 -1.52 23.44 2.44
N VAL A 425 -2.75 22.92 2.32
CA VAL A 425 -3.34 22.47 1.04
C VAL A 425 -4.47 23.38 0.55
N SER A 426 -4.78 23.29 -0.75
CA SER A 426 -5.80 24.11 -1.40
C SER A 426 -6.59 23.34 -2.46
N VAL A 427 -6.62 22.02 -2.34
CA VAL A 427 -7.43 21.12 -3.18
C VAL A 427 -8.26 20.22 -2.27
N ASN A 428 -9.40 19.75 -2.76
CA ASN A 428 -10.23 18.76 -2.08
C ASN A 428 -9.45 17.44 -2.00
N TYR A 429 -9.53 16.79 -0.84
CA TYR A 429 -8.90 15.49 -0.65
C TYR A 429 -9.71 14.40 -1.35
N THR A 430 -8.99 13.49 -2.00
CA THR A 430 -9.48 12.21 -2.53
C THR A 430 -8.51 11.12 -2.08
N ASP A 431 -9.03 10.01 -1.56
CA ASP A 431 -8.26 8.87 -1.07
C ASP A 431 -7.55 8.09 -2.19
N ALA A 432 -8.06 8.17 -3.42
CA ALA A 432 -7.43 7.58 -4.59
C ALA A 432 -7.64 8.42 -5.85
N ASN A 433 -6.82 8.16 -6.88
CA ASN A 433 -6.99 8.68 -8.23
C ASN A 433 -6.99 7.53 -9.24
N ASN A 434 -8.15 7.25 -9.83
CA ASN A 434 -8.30 6.12 -10.76
C ASN A 434 -7.60 6.35 -12.11
N ASP A 435 -7.28 7.58 -12.50
CA ASP A 435 -6.52 7.82 -13.72
C ASP A 435 -5.14 7.15 -13.61
N VAL A 436 -4.47 7.28 -12.44
CA VAL A 436 -3.20 6.59 -12.15
C VAL A 436 -3.37 5.08 -12.27
N TYR A 437 -4.40 4.53 -11.63
CA TYR A 437 -4.70 3.10 -11.70
C TYR A 437 -4.84 2.62 -13.17
N TRP A 438 -5.60 3.33 -14.00
CA TRP A 438 -5.80 2.94 -15.40
C TRP A 438 -4.53 3.06 -16.23
N TYR A 439 -3.65 4.02 -15.94
CA TYR A 439 -2.35 4.11 -16.59
C TYR A 439 -1.48 2.90 -16.27
N PHE A 440 -1.36 2.52 -15.00
CA PHE A 440 -0.64 1.30 -14.59
C PHE A 440 -1.25 0.03 -15.19
N GLN A 441 -2.59 -0.06 -15.25
CA GLN A 441 -3.27 -1.19 -15.88
C GLN A 441 -2.93 -1.27 -17.38
N SER A 442 -2.89 -0.13 -18.07
CA SER A 442 -2.63 -0.08 -19.52
C SER A 442 -1.21 -0.49 -19.93
N THR A 443 -0.24 -0.40 -19.02
CA THR A 443 1.13 -0.86 -19.25
C THR A 443 1.31 -2.35 -18.92
N GLY A 444 0.38 -2.92 -18.15
CA GLY A 444 0.47 -4.29 -17.63
C GLY A 444 1.42 -4.42 -16.43
N ASP A 445 1.77 -3.32 -15.75
CA ASP A 445 2.71 -3.28 -14.62
C ASP A 445 2.35 -4.31 -13.53
N PHE A 446 1.05 -4.56 -13.33
CA PHE A 446 0.50 -5.52 -12.37
C PHE A 446 1.14 -6.92 -12.46
N ILE A 447 1.53 -7.38 -13.66
CA ILE A 447 2.06 -8.72 -13.89
C ILE A 447 3.58 -8.77 -14.16
N TYR A 448 4.29 -7.65 -14.01
CA TYR A 448 5.73 -7.64 -14.27
C TYR A 448 6.49 -8.51 -13.25
N PRO A 449 7.50 -9.28 -13.67
CA PRO A 449 8.19 -10.23 -12.79
C PRO A 449 9.36 -9.63 -12.01
N ASN A 450 9.75 -8.38 -12.27
CA ASN A 450 10.98 -7.84 -11.70
C ASN A 450 10.89 -7.62 -10.20
N PHE A 451 9.70 -7.41 -9.63
CA PHE A 451 9.54 -7.17 -8.20
C PHE A 451 10.00 -8.35 -7.34
N LEU A 452 9.81 -9.59 -7.81
CA LEU A 452 10.36 -10.78 -7.14
C LEU A 452 11.90 -10.79 -7.18
N ALA A 453 12.48 -10.51 -8.36
CA ALA A 453 13.93 -10.47 -8.54
C ALA A 453 14.59 -9.33 -7.75
N ASP A 454 13.95 -8.17 -7.70
CA ASP A 454 14.35 -7.03 -6.89
C ASP A 454 14.36 -7.41 -5.40
N LEU A 455 13.34 -8.13 -4.93
CA LEU A 455 13.27 -8.61 -3.55
C LEU A 455 14.39 -9.63 -3.22
N GLU A 456 14.72 -10.53 -4.14
CA GLU A 456 15.87 -11.44 -4.02
C GLU A 456 17.20 -10.68 -3.93
N ASN A 457 17.40 -9.66 -4.78
CA ASN A 457 18.58 -8.80 -4.77
C ASN A 457 18.70 -8.02 -3.45
N ILE A 458 17.60 -7.48 -2.93
CA ILE A 458 17.55 -6.76 -1.65
C ILE A 458 17.96 -7.67 -0.50
N LEU A 459 17.42 -8.89 -0.43
CA LEU A 459 17.80 -9.89 0.56
C LEU A 459 19.29 -10.26 0.47
N ALA A 460 19.82 -10.43 -0.74
CA ALA A 460 21.24 -10.71 -0.96
C ALA A 460 22.17 -9.55 -0.54
N SER A 461 21.66 -8.32 -0.52
CA SER A 461 22.41 -7.13 -0.09
C SER A 461 22.55 -6.97 1.43
N GLY A 462 21.90 -7.84 2.22
CA GLY A 462 21.96 -7.81 3.68
C GLY A 462 20.93 -6.89 4.34
N VAL A 463 19.97 -6.35 3.58
CA VAL A 463 18.80 -5.64 4.11
C VAL A 463 17.89 -6.61 4.85
N ARG A 464 17.28 -6.16 5.94
CA ARG A 464 16.27 -6.96 6.64
C ARG A 464 14.90 -6.77 5.97
N VAL A 465 14.27 -7.87 5.59
CA VAL A 465 12.97 -7.88 4.91
C VAL A 465 11.93 -8.56 5.79
N SER A 466 10.78 -7.90 5.96
CA SER A 466 9.64 -8.42 6.72
C SER A 466 8.39 -8.42 5.88
N LEU A 467 7.93 -9.61 5.49
CA LEU A 467 6.62 -9.81 4.89
C LEU A 467 5.61 -10.10 6.01
N PHE A 468 4.50 -9.37 6.06
CA PHE A 468 3.44 -9.61 7.04
C PHE A 468 2.06 -9.56 6.40
N TYR A 469 1.20 -10.50 6.76
CA TYR A 469 -0.09 -10.71 6.09
C TYR A 469 -1.18 -10.97 7.12
N GLY A 470 -2.23 -10.16 7.08
CA GLY A 470 -3.47 -10.41 7.81
C GLY A 470 -4.20 -11.64 7.27
N ASP A 471 -4.61 -12.55 8.14
CA ASP A 471 -5.13 -13.85 7.73
C ASP A 471 -6.61 -13.88 7.30
N ALA A 472 -7.28 -12.71 7.30
CA ALA A 472 -8.63 -12.47 6.78
C ALA A 472 -8.66 -11.70 5.46
N ASP A 473 -7.52 -11.23 4.96
CA ASP A 473 -7.45 -10.52 3.68
C ASP A 473 -7.63 -11.49 2.50
N TYR A 474 -8.50 -11.14 1.55
CA TYR A 474 -8.69 -11.91 0.32
C TYR A 474 -7.76 -11.44 -0.79
N ILE A 475 -7.75 -10.13 -1.08
CA ILE A 475 -7.10 -9.58 -2.28
C ILE A 475 -5.58 -9.72 -2.23
N CYS A 476 -4.98 -9.72 -1.05
CA CYS A 476 -3.57 -10.03 -0.89
C CYS A 476 -3.42 -11.09 0.19
N ASN A 477 -4.11 -12.22 0.00
CA ASN A 477 -4.19 -13.26 1.00
C ASN A 477 -2.82 -13.85 1.38
N TRP A 478 -2.75 -14.30 2.64
CA TRP A 478 -1.51 -14.82 3.22
C TRP A 478 -1.03 -16.13 2.57
N PHE A 479 -1.88 -16.88 1.85
CA PHE A 479 -1.44 -18.08 1.12
C PHE A 479 -0.48 -17.68 -0.01
N GLY A 480 -0.87 -16.67 -0.80
CA GLY A 480 -0.02 -16.09 -1.84
C GLY A 480 1.26 -15.49 -1.24
N GLY A 481 1.15 -14.74 -0.15
CA GLY A 481 2.30 -14.17 0.56
C GLY A 481 3.30 -15.24 1.08
N GLU A 482 2.80 -16.34 1.64
CA GLU A 482 3.64 -17.47 2.07
C GLU A 482 4.34 -18.11 0.87
N ALA A 483 3.59 -18.33 -0.22
CA ALA A 483 4.13 -18.89 -1.45
C ALA A 483 5.26 -18.02 -2.03
N ILE A 484 5.11 -16.70 -2.03
CA ILE A 484 6.20 -15.77 -2.40
C ILE A 484 7.40 -15.98 -1.49
N SER A 485 7.20 -15.98 -0.16
CA SER A 485 8.31 -16.13 0.80
C SER A 485 9.13 -17.41 0.60
N LEU A 486 8.48 -18.49 0.15
CA LEU A 486 9.11 -19.79 -0.11
C LEU A 486 9.68 -19.91 -1.53
N ALA A 487 9.23 -19.08 -2.47
CA ALA A 487 9.69 -19.10 -3.86
C ALA A 487 10.98 -18.29 -4.08
N LEU A 488 11.25 -17.29 -3.23
CA LEU A 488 12.43 -16.42 -3.31
C LEU A 488 13.74 -17.22 -3.32
N LYS A 489 14.68 -16.82 -4.19
CA LYS A 489 16.01 -17.41 -4.38
C LYS A 489 17.12 -16.44 -3.99
N TYR A 490 17.45 -16.43 -2.71
CA TYR A 490 18.54 -15.69 -2.10
C TYR A 490 19.45 -16.63 -1.26
N PRO A 491 20.62 -16.17 -0.75
CA PRO A 491 21.62 -17.04 -0.12
C PRO A 491 21.11 -17.95 1.01
N ASN A 492 20.07 -17.56 1.76
CA ASN A 492 19.52 -18.35 2.88
C ASN A 492 18.14 -18.97 2.62
N SER A 493 17.73 -19.09 1.35
CA SER A 493 16.40 -19.61 0.98
C SER A 493 16.12 -21.00 1.56
N LYS A 494 17.14 -21.88 1.58
CA LYS A 494 16.99 -23.26 2.07
C LYS A 494 16.79 -23.30 3.57
N GLU A 495 17.54 -22.48 4.29
CA GLU A 495 17.46 -22.36 5.74
C GLU A 495 16.14 -21.73 6.18
N PHE A 496 15.67 -20.70 5.47
CA PHE A 496 14.34 -20.12 5.69
C PHE A 496 13.20 -21.11 5.40
N ALA A 497 13.26 -21.83 4.28
CA ALA A 497 12.28 -22.87 3.97
C ALA A 497 12.28 -24.03 4.99
N ALA A 498 13.41 -24.26 5.66
CA ALA A 498 13.55 -25.26 6.72
C ALA A 498 13.12 -24.75 8.11
N ALA A 499 13.08 -23.42 8.34
CA ALA A 499 12.64 -22.84 9.60
C ALA A 499 11.16 -23.16 9.88
N GLY A 500 10.81 -23.33 11.16
CA GLY A 500 9.42 -23.58 11.57
C GLY A 500 8.69 -22.29 11.97
N TYR A 501 7.36 -22.32 11.98
CA TYR A 501 6.54 -21.24 12.51
C TYR A 501 6.61 -21.19 14.04
N ALA A 502 7.02 -20.04 14.58
CA ALA A 502 6.98 -19.72 16.00
C ALA A 502 5.85 -18.72 16.29
N PRO A 503 5.25 -18.72 17.49
CA PRO A 503 4.18 -17.78 17.82
C PRO A 503 4.70 -16.34 17.87
N LEU A 504 3.97 -15.41 17.23
CA LEU A 504 4.14 -13.98 17.40
C LEU A 504 3.44 -13.58 18.70
N THR A 505 4.21 -13.27 19.74
CA THR A 505 3.69 -12.88 21.04
C THR A 505 4.05 -11.44 21.40
N TYR A 506 3.13 -10.75 22.06
CA TYR A 506 3.36 -9.43 22.65
C TYR A 506 2.48 -9.29 23.90
N GLY A 507 3.04 -8.78 25.01
CA GLY A 507 2.27 -8.61 26.25
C GLY A 507 1.65 -9.91 26.82
N GLY A 508 2.20 -11.08 26.48
CA GLY A 508 1.64 -12.38 26.88
C GLY A 508 0.47 -12.89 26.03
N VAL A 509 0.11 -12.18 24.96
CA VAL A 509 -0.91 -12.57 23.98
C VAL A 509 -0.24 -13.01 22.70
N GLU A 510 -0.77 -14.06 22.08
CA GLU A 510 -0.37 -14.54 20.75
C GLU A 510 -1.24 -13.86 19.69
N TYR A 511 -0.60 -13.19 18.74
CA TYR A 511 -1.25 -12.40 17.69
C TYR A 511 -1.07 -13.00 16.29
N GLY A 512 -0.33 -14.10 16.17
CA GLY A 512 0.04 -14.65 14.88
C GLY A 512 1.15 -15.68 15.01
N GLU A 513 1.75 -16.00 13.87
CA GLU A 513 2.89 -16.89 13.77
C GLU A 513 3.87 -16.39 12.71
N VAL A 514 5.16 -16.61 12.96
CA VAL A 514 6.25 -16.13 12.12
C VAL A 514 7.21 -17.27 11.77
N ARG A 515 7.57 -17.33 10.50
CA ARG A 515 8.75 -18.04 9.99
C ARG A 515 9.83 -17.00 9.76
N GLU A 516 10.96 -17.14 10.42
CA GLU A 516 12.09 -16.20 10.31
C GLU A 516 13.40 -16.97 10.23
N TYR A 517 14.29 -16.50 9.34
CA TYR A 517 15.68 -16.91 9.32
C TYR A 517 16.57 -15.73 8.94
N GLY A 518 17.49 -15.37 9.84
CA GLY A 518 18.40 -14.25 9.69
C GLY A 518 17.65 -12.94 9.40
N ASN A 519 17.88 -12.38 8.21
CA ASN A 519 17.32 -11.10 7.79
C ASN A 519 15.95 -11.22 7.13
N PHE A 520 15.36 -12.40 7.00
CA PHE A 520 14.06 -12.57 6.34
C PHE A 520 13.01 -13.17 7.27
N SER A 521 11.82 -12.58 7.25
CA SER A 521 10.65 -13.08 7.97
C SER A 521 9.38 -13.04 7.10
N PHE A 522 8.55 -14.06 7.26
CA PHE A 522 7.16 -14.10 6.83
C PHE A 522 6.28 -14.28 8.07
N THR A 523 5.35 -13.35 8.29
CA THR A 523 4.49 -13.32 9.46
C THR A 523 3.03 -13.36 9.06
N ARG A 524 2.30 -14.37 9.53
CA ARG A 524 0.85 -14.42 9.46
C ARG A 524 0.28 -13.78 10.73
N ILE A 525 -0.61 -12.81 10.58
CA ILE A 525 -1.21 -12.09 11.70
C ILE A 525 -2.69 -12.48 11.80
N TYR A 526 -3.07 -12.98 12.97
CA TYR A 526 -4.40 -13.50 13.24
C TYR A 526 -5.43 -12.37 13.33
N GLU A 527 -6.62 -12.66 12.84
CA GLU A 527 -7.79 -11.79 12.95
C GLU A 527 -7.60 -10.41 12.31
N ALA A 528 -6.71 -10.31 11.33
CA ALA A 528 -6.43 -9.08 10.59
C ALA A 528 -6.84 -9.19 9.12
N GLY A 529 -7.52 -8.16 8.61
CA GLY A 529 -7.74 -7.95 7.18
C GLY A 529 -6.52 -7.30 6.51
N HIS A 530 -6.78 -6.59 5.41
CA HIS A 530 -5.76 -5.97 4.55
C HIS A 530 -4.89 -4.94 5.29
N GLU A 531 -5.53 -3.98 5.96
CA GLU A 531 -4.89 -2.93 6.76
C GLU A 531 -4.50 -3.47 8.15
N VAL A 532 -3.49 -4.34 8.22
CA VAL A 532 -3.08 -5.04 9.46
C VAL A 532 -2.97 -4.14 10.70
N PRO A 533 -2.33 -2.95 10.65
CA PRO A 533 -2.19 -2.10 11.83
C PRO A 533 -3.52 -1.53 12.34
N TYR A 534 -4.57 -1.49 11.51
CA TYR A 534 -5.92 -1.20 12.00
C TYR A 534 -6.46 -2.33 12.87
N TYR A 535 -6.35 -3.58 12.40
CA TYR A 535 -6.93 -4.73 13.08
C TYR A 535 -6.14 -5.16 14.32
N GLN A 536 -4.80 -5.15 14.23
CA GLN A 536 -3.90 -5.61 15.29
C GLN A 536 -2.81 -4.57 15.58
N PRO A 537 -3.17 -3.37 16.09
CA PRO A 537 -2.23 -2.24 16.23
C PRO A 537 -1.04 -2.54 17.14
N GLN A 538 -1.27 -3.29 18.23
CA GLN A 538 -0.22 -3.70 19.18
C GLN A 538 0.80 -4.63 18.52
N ALA A 539 0.31 -5.65 17.81
CA ALA A 539 1.15 -6.62 17.12
C ALA A 539 1.90 -5.95 15.95
N ALA A 540 1.24 -5.08 15.19
CA ALA A 540 1.83 -4.34 14.09
C ALA A 540 2.97 -3.43 14.57
N LEU A 541 2.76 -2.65 15.63
CA LEU A 541 3.83 -1.83 16.22
C LEU A 541 4.97 -2.69 16.79
N ALA A 542 4.65 -3.82 17.45
CA ALA A 542 5.67 -4.72 17.98
C ALA A 542 6.52 -5.34 16.86
N LEU A 543 5.89 -5.80 15.78
CA LEU A 543 6.55 -6.33 14.58
C LEU A 543 7.43 -5.24 13.96
N PHE A 544 6.89 -4.06 13.69
CA PHE A 544 7.64 -2.93 13.13
C PHE A 544 8.87 -2.59 13.97
N ASN A 545 8.68 -2.37 15.27
CA ASN A 545 9.75 -2.06 16.20
C ASN A 545 10.83 -3.14 16.24
N ARG A 546 10.43 -4.43 16.29
CA ARG A 546 11.38 -5.56 16.27
C ARG A 546 12.15 -5.61 14.95
N THR A 547 11.49 -5.37 13.82
CA THR A 547 12.12 -5.36 12.50
C THR A 547 13.19 -4.27 12.41
N ILE A 548 12.83 -3.00 12.66
CA ILE A 548 13.75 -1.86 12.50
C ILE A 548 14.90 -1.87 13.53
N ASN A 549 14.71 -2.51 14.69
CA ASN A 549 15.72 -2.63 15.73
C ASN A 549 16.48 -3.97 15.72
N PHE A 550 16.32 -4.80 14.69
CA PHE A 550 17.07 -6.05 14.52
C PHE A 550 16.85 -7.07 15.65
N PHE A 551 15.63 -7.15 16.19
CA PHE A 551 15.19 -8.20 17.12
C PHE A 551 14.34 -9.27 16.43
N ASN A 552 14.39 -10.52 16.89
CA ASN A 552 13.57 -11.61 16.36
C ASN A 552 12.07 -11.24 16.45
N ILE A 553 11.29 -11.63 15.44
CA ILE A 553 9.89 -11.21 15.33
C ILE A 553 8.99 -11.91 16.34
N ALA A 554 9.27 -13.19 16.64
CA ALA A 554 8.42 -14.04 17.47
C ALA A 554 8.09 -13.41 18.84
N ASP A 555 9.09 -12.96 19.58
CA ASP A 555 8.89 -12.39 20.93
C ASP A 555 9.77 -11.17 21.22
N GLY A 556 10.73 -10.85 20.35
CA GLY A 556 11.69 -9.76 20.55
C GLY A 556 12.68 -10.00 21.69
N SER A 557 12.88 -11.25 22.11
CA SER A 557 13.76 -11.60 23.23
C SER A 557 15.25 -11.51 22.90
N GLU A 558 15.63 -11.61 21.63
CA GLU A 558 17.03 -11.57 21.20
C GLU A 558 17.24 -10.81 19.89
N LYS A 559 18.45 -10.28 19.70
CA LYS A 559 18.84 -9.67 18.43
C LYS A 559 19.04 -10.76 17.37
N ILE A 560 18.65 -10.46 16.14
CA ILE A 560 18.88 -11.37 15.02
C ILE A 560 20.38 -11.57 14.78
N THR A 561 20.73 -12.78 14.39
CA THR A 561 22.08 -13.15 13.92
C THR A 561 21.94 -13.75 12.53
N PRO A 562 23.02 -13.86 11.72
CA PRO A 562 22.96 -14.45 10.39
C PRO A 562 22.42 -15.89 10.34
N THR A 563 22.34 -16.57 11.49
CA THR A 563 21.88 -17.96 11.61
C THR A 563 20.72 -18.13 12.59
N LEU A 564 20.14 -17.04 13.10
CA LEU A 564 18.93 -17.14 13.93
C LEU A 564 17.81 -17.70 13.05
N GLY A 565 17.11 -18.72 13.51
CA GLY A 565 15.97 -19.30 12.81
C GLY A 565 14.87 -19.66 13.80
N THR A 566 13.62 -19.41 13.43
CA THR A 566 12.48 -19.83 14.24
C THR A 566 12.32 -21.35 14.21
N ASN A 567 11.87 -21.90 15.32
CA ASN A 567 11.58 -23.32 15.49
C ASN A 567 10.09 -23.50 15.72
N GLY A 568 9.50 -24.55 15.15
CA GLY A 568 8.08 -24.87 15.33
C GLY A 568 7.54 -25.73 14.19
N SER A 569 6.25 -25.61 13.87
CA SER A 569 5.62 -26.40 12.81
C SER A 569 6.10 -25.97 11.43
N ALA A 570 6.18 -26.92 10.49
CA ALA A 570 6.54 -26.61 9.10
C ALA A 570 5.46 -25.81 8.36
N SER A 571 4.24 -25.73 8.90
CA SER A 571 3.10 -25.06 8.30
C SER A 571 2.35 -24.25 9.35
N ALA A 572 1.78 -23.14 8.93
CA ALA A 572 0.84 -22.35 9.70
C ALA A 572 -0.51 -23.07 9.75
N THR A 573 -0.99 -23.43 10.94
CA THR A 573 -2.18 -24.31 11.10
C THR A 573 -3.34 -23.67 11.84
N HIS A 574 -3.20 -22.39 12.23
CA HIS A 574 -4.26 -21.69 12.93
C HIS A 574 -5.53 -21.61 12.07
N THR A 575 -6.66 -21.91 12.70
CA THR A 575 -8.00 -21.77 12.14
C THR A 575 -8.86 -21.00 13.13
N ALA A 576 -9.78 -20.20 12.60
CA ALA A 576 -10.74 -19.44 13.39
C ALA A 576 -12.15 -19.73 12.86
N THR A 577 -13.17 -19.39 13.64
CA THR A 577 -14.57 -19.49 13.16
C THR A 577 -15.05 -18.09 12.84
N ALA A 578 -15.49 -17.85 11.60
CA ALA A 578 -16.19 -16.61 11.28
C ALA A 578 -17.65 -16.68 11.69
N GLU A 579 -18.16 -15.56 12.20
CA GLU A 579 -19.59 -15.40 12.43
C GLU A 579 -20.36 -15.35 11.09
N PRO A 580 -21.59 -15.89 11.04
CA PRO A 580 -22.43 -15.76 9.85
C PRO A 580 -22.70 -14.30 9.50
N LEU A 581 -22.70 -13.97 8.20
CA LEU A 581 -23.12 -12.65 7.76
C LEU A 581 -24.56 -12.38 8.22
N PRO A 582 -24.87 -11.16 8.71
CA PRO A 582 -26.22 -10.82 9.10
C PRO A 582 -27.20 -10.97 7.93
N ALA A 583 -28.44 -11.34 8.22
CA ALA A 583 -29.51 -11.30 7.23
C ALA A 583 -29.61 -9.87 6.66
N SER A 584 -29.78 -9.76 5.33
CA SER A 584 -29.69 -8.54 4.50
C SER A 584 -30.69 -7.41 4.80
N SER A 585 -31.23 -7.32 6.01
CA SER A 585 -32.00 -6.18 6.48
C SER A 585 -31.08 -5.02 6.89
N GLY A 586 -31.27 -3.84 6.32
CA GLY A 586 -30.42 -2.65 6.47
C GLY A 586 -30.20 -2.13 7.92
N SER A 587 -30.84 -2.72 8.93
CA SER A 587 -30.62 -2.44 10.35
C SER A 587 -29.54 -3.30 11.02
N ALA A 588 -29.11 -4.41 10.41
CA ALA A 588 -28.09 -5.31 10.98
C ALA A 588 -26.65 -4.83 10.70
N TYR A 589 -26.44 -4.06 9.62
CA TYR A 589 -25.14 -3.46 9.26
C TYR A 589 -24.61 -2.50 10.33
N ASN A 590 -25.49 -1.75 10.99
CA ASN A 590 -25.12 -0.82 12.07
C ASN A 590 -24.78 -1.50 13.40
N VAL A 591 -25.10 -2.79 13.57
CA VAL A 591 -24.87 -3.52 14.83
C VAL A 591 -23.46 -4.11 14.86
N TRP A 592 -22.94 -4.58 13.72
CA TRP A 592 -21.59 -5.11 13.61
C TRP A 592 -20.51 -4.03 13.71
N SER A 593 -20.68 -2.90 13.00
CA SER A 593 -19.78 -1.75 13.13
C SER A 593 -19.73 -1.24 14.57
N LYS A 594 -20.87 -1.20 15.28
CA LYS A 594 -20.93 -0.80 16.69
C LYS A 594 -20.35 -1.83 17.66
N SER A 595 -20.52 -3.12 17.39
CA SER A 595 -19.98 -4.21 18.22
C SER A 595 -18.46 -4.15 18.26
N LEU A 596 -17.82 -3.99 17.10
CA LEU A 596 -16.37 -3.83 16.99
C LEU A 596 -15.90 -2.49 17.56
N VAL A 597 -16.53 -1.34 17.23
CA VAL A 597 -16.22 -0.04 17.88
C VAL A 597 -16.32 -0.13 19.41
N SER A 598 -17.26 -0.91 19.95
CA SER A 598 -17.36 -1.13 21.40
C SER A 598 -16.26 -2.03 21.96
N SER A 599 -15.86 -3.10 21.24
CA SER A 599 -14.69 -3.91 21.58
C SER A 599 -13.39 -3.12 21.50
N TYR A 600 -13.28 -2.19 20.54
CA TYR A 600 -12.15 -1.29 20.35
C TYR A 600 -12.06 -0.23 21.45
N SER A 601 -13.20 0.32 21.91
CA SER A 601 -13.20 1.22 23.08
C SER A 601 -12.64 0.56 24.35
N VAL A 602 -12.67 -0.78 24.43
CA VAL A 602 -12.09 -1.53 25.55
C VAL A 602 -10.58 -1.73 25.38
N LEU A 603 -10.07 -1.83 24.14
CA LEU A 603 -8.64 -1.90 23.82
C LEU A 603 -7.96 -0.53 23.87
N ASP A 604 -8.65 0.54 23.46
CA ASP A 604 -8.21 1.94 23.54
C ASP A 604 -8.15 2.48 24.98
N ASN A 605 -8.94 1.89 25.88
CA ASN A 605 -8.93 2.23 27.31
C ASN A 605 -8.00 1.34 28.16
N GLN A 606 -7.26 0.40 27.55
CA GLN A 606 -6.19 -0.29 28.28
C GLN A 606 -5.00 0.67 28.43
N PRO A 607 -4.55 0.98 29.67
CA PRO A 607 -3.29 1.69 29.83
C PRO A 607 -2.18 0.87 29.16
N PRO A 608 -1.21 1.52 28.49
CA PRO A 608 -0.09 0.81 27.89
C PRO A 608 0.56 -0.08 28.96
N ALA A 609 0.88 -1.33 28.61
CA ALA A 609 1.73 -2.17 29.44
C ALA A 609 2.97 -1.34 29.78
N SER A 610 3.18 -1.05 31.07
CA SER A 610 4.17 -0.07 31.52
C SER A 610 5.52 -0.35 30.86
N ALA A 611 5.89 0.49 29.89
CA ALA A 611 7.24 0.52 29.34
C ALA A 611 8.13 1.03 30.47
N THR A 612 8.69 0.11 31.25
CA THR A 612 9.66 0.44 32.28
C THR A 612 10.87 1.07 31.58
N PRO A 613 11.19 2.36 31.77
CA PRO A 613 12.37 2.93 31.17
C PRO A 613 13.56 2.43 31.98
N THR A 614 14.34 1.49 31.43
CA THR A 614 15.69 1.23 31.95
C THR A 614 16.54 2.46 31.66
N ARG A 615 16.61 3.38 32.63
CA ARG A 615 17.62 4.43 32.69
C ARG A 615 19.00 3.77 32.59
N TYR A 616 19.73 4.05 31.52
CA TYR A 616 21.16 3.81 31.48
C TYR A 616 21.82 4.66 32.57
N GLY A 617 22.34 3.99 33.59
CA GLY A 617 23.01 4.61 34.71
C GLY A 617 24.31 5.27 34.26
N ASN A 618 24.47 6.53 34.67
CA ASN A 618 25.75 7.23 34.75
C ASN A 618 26.82 6.32 35.36
N ARG A 619 27.96 6.17 34.68
CA ARG A 619 29.24 5.89 35.35
C ARG A 619 30.15 7.09 35.15
N ALA A 620 30.66 7.53 36.30
CA ALA A 620 31.65 8.57 36.51
C ALA A 620 32.98 8.27 35.82
#